data_AF-A0A8J4T0Q7-F1
#
_entry.id   AF-A0A8J4T0Q7-F1
#
_cell.length_a   1.000
_cell.length_b   1.000
_cell.length_c   1.000
_cell.angle_alpha   90.00
_cell.angle_beta   90.00
_cell.angle_gamma   90.00
#
_symmetry.space_group_name_H-M   'P 1'
#
loop_
_entity.id
_entity.type
_entity.pdbx_description
1 polymer ?
#
loop_
_entity_poly.entity_id
_entity_poly.type
_entity_poly.pdbx_seq_one_letter_code
_entity_poly.pdbx_strand_id
1 'polypeptide(L)'
;MNTQFEKVKKTEEKQNCLVNANLSVVQHSDNKRMKMRAKNERSSAQSYHQHTRNLVQNEYLLRTVLMYIFVYVFLLFILHYIFVISKTHSNSWIILDAEADDGHTITVDDFRETYYWIRQNTPEDARIFAWWHYGYHLNAMGKRTTFVDNHTWNSIHIALVAHAFLSNETRAYQLLSKMEADYVLIVSGCMASYPLDDVSNMQWMAQIAEEAFLKEITARNYLNGNGMISVGHEAKRSVLDSLIYKLSYFRYHEVNLGPHIPTGFDNTRSEQIGHKYTKDSLEHFEEAYTSQNWLLRLYRVLTPNNQISVYPRRRSLRKFDRRTPTVKL
;
A
#
# COMPACT_ATOMS: atom_id res chain seq x y z
N MET A 1 73.94 102.67 46.82
CA MET A 1 72.99 101.59 47.20
C MET A 1 72.10 101.15 46.02
N ASN A 2 72.56 101.27 44.76
CA ASN A 2 71.78 101.00 43.53
C ASN A 2 72.10 99.66 42.84
N THR A 3 72.95 98.82 43.44
CA THR A 3 73.38 97.52 42.89
C THR A 3 72.61 96.31 43.46
N GLN A 4 71.71 96.51 44.43
CA GLN A 4 70.83 95.46 44.96
C GLN A 4 69.47 95.41 44.25
N PHE A 5 68.87 96.55 43.88
CA PHE A 5 67.55 96.59 43.22
C PHE A 5 67.58 95.99 41.80
N GLU A 6 68.67 96.16 41.06
CA GLU A 6 68.82 95.61 39.71
C GLU A 6 69.01 94.07 39.71
N LYS A 7 69.56 93.51 40.80
CA LYS A 7 69.66 92.06 40.99
C LYS A 7 68.30 91.43 41.29
N VAL A 8 67.46 92.07 42.11
CA VAL A 8 66.12 91.56 42.45
C VAL A 8 65.21 91.53 41.22
N LYS A 9 65.21 92.59 40.41
CA LYS A 9 64.40 92.69 39.18
C LYS A 9 64.79 91.64 38.12
N LYS A 10 66.10 91.40 37.92
CA LYS A 10 66.60 90.31 37.05
C LYS A 10 66.28 88.91 37.58
N THR A 11 66.09 88.76 38.90
CA THR A 11 65.74 87.48 39.51
C THR A 11 64.25 87.19 39.33
N GLU A 12 63.38 88.19 39.50
CA GLU A 12 61.94 88.08 39.22
C GLU A 12 61.63 87.85 37.73
N GLU A 13 62.31 88.52 36.80
CA GLU A 13 62.14 88.28 35.36
C GLU A 13 62.58 86.86 34.95
N LYS A 14 63.68 86.36 35.53
CA LYS A 14 64.11 84.96 35.32
C LYS A 14 63.10 83.97 35.90
N GLN A 15 62.53 84.26 37.07
CA GLN A 15 61.56 83.39 37.73
C GLN A 15 60.23 83.36 36.97
N ASN A 16 59.74 84.50 36.47
CA ASN A 16 58.56 84.56 35.60
C ASN A 16 58.81 83.87 34.24
N CYS A 17 60.01 84.00 33.67
CA CYS A 17 60.38 83.29 32.45
C CYS A 17 60.43 81.76 32.65
N LEU A 18 60.93 81.30 33.80
CA LEU A 18 60.93 79.89 34.20
C LEU A 18 59.52 79.33 34.44
N VAL A 19 58.64 80.11 35.08
CA VAL A 19 57.23 79.73 35.31
C VAL A 19 56.47 79.61 33.99
N ASN A 20 56.62 80.58 33.08
CA ASN A 20 55.97 80.53 31.76
C ASN A 20 56.51 79.42 30.88
N ALA A 21 57.82 79.15 30.93
CA ALA A 21 58.43 78.02 30.26
C ALA A 21 57.86 76.69 30.77
N ASN A 22 57.75 76.51 32.09
CA ASN A 22 57.16 75.31 32.69
C ASN A 22 55.67 75.17 32.35
N LEU A 23 54.89 76.25 32.34
CA LEU A 23 53.48 76.23 31.96
C LEU A 23 53.28 75.80 30.50
N SER A 24 54.13 76.28 29.59
CA SER A 24 54.10 75.89 28.18
C SER A 24 54.46 74.41 27.95
N VAL A 25 55.41 73.88 28.74
CA VAL A 25 55.81 72.47 28.71
C VAL A 25 54.69 71.57 29.24
N VAL A 26 54.03 71.96 30.33
CA VAL A 26 52.86 71.24 30.89
C VAL A 26 51.73 71.23 29.87
N GLN A 27 51.36 72.39 29.30
CA GLN A 27 50.33 72.48 28.25
C GLN A 27 50.64 71.63 27.02
N HIS A 28 51.90 71.60 26.58
CA HIS A 28 52.32 70.77 25.46
C HIS A 28 52.24 69.27 25.80
N SER A 29 52.56 68.89 27.03
CA SER A 29 52.44 67.51 27.52
C SER A 29 50.98 67.04 27.61
N ASP A 30 50.08 67.91 28.08
CA ASP A 30 48.65 67.62 28.21
C ASP A 30 47.97 67.51 26.85
N ASN A 31 48.35 68.37 25.90
CA ASN A 31 47.84 68.31 24.53
C ASN A 31 48.31 67.04 23.79
N LYS A 32 49.55 66.58 24.05
CA LYS A 32 50.02 65.26 23.57
C LYS A 32 49.24 64.10 24.20
N ARG A 33 48.96 64.14 25.51
CA ARG A 33 48.14 63.13 26.20
C ARG A 33 46.70 63.10 25.68
N MET A 34 46.08 64.26 25.45
CA MET A 34 44.75 64.36 24.85
C MET A 34 44.70 63.79 23.44
N LYS A 35 45.69 64.11 22.58
CA LYS A 35 45.77 63.54 21.23
C LYS A 35 45.97 62.02 21.24
N MET A 36 46.77 61.49 22.17
CA MET A 36 46.92 60.04 22.35
C MET A 36 45.63 59.37 22.82
N ARG A 37 44.90 59.96 23.78
CA ARG A 37 43.59 59.45 24.23
C ARG A 37 42.57 59.43 23.09
N ALA A 38 42.43 60.53 22.35
CA ALA A 38 41.54 60.59 21.20
C ALA A 38 41.90 59.60 20.08
N LYS A 39 43.20 59.30 19.89
CA LYS A 39 43.65 58.27 18.94
C LYS A 39 43.29 56.86 19.41
N ASN A 40 43.46 56.57 20.70
CA ASN A 40 43.08 55.28 21.29
C ASN A 40 41.55 55.06 21.25
N GLU A 41 40.76 56.09 21.53
CA GLU A 41 39.29 56.04 21.44
C GLU A 41 38.81 55.82 20.00
N ARG A 42 39.45 56.44 19.00
CA ARG A 42 39.16 56.17 17.58
C ARG A 42 39.56 54.76 17.17
N SER A 43 40.69 54.27 17.65
CA SER A 43 41.15 52.90 17.38
C SER A 43 40.24 51.85 18.03
N SER A 44 39.73 52.10 19.23
CA SER A 44 38.79 51.20 19.91
C SER A 44 37.41 51.23 19.23
N ALA A 45 36.92 52.39 18.80
CA ALA A 45 35.70 52.52 18.03
C ALA A 45 35.78 51.81 16.66
N GLN A 46 36.92 51.93 15.96
CA GLN A 46 37.16 51.21 14.70
C GLN A 46 37.21 49.69 14.91
N SER A 47 37.88 49.22 15.96
CA SER A 47 37.91 47.80 16.34
C SER A 47 36.52 47.26 16.67
N TYR A 48 35.71 48.04 17.40
CA TYR A 48 34.32 47.69 17.72
C TYR A 48 33.42 47.65 16.46
N HIS A 49 33.57 48.59 15.53
CA HIS A 49 32.85 48.58 14.25
C HIS A 49 33.26 47.40 13.36
N GLN A 50 34.52 47.01 13.38
CA GLN A 50 35.00 45.85 12.64
C GLN A 50 34.52 44.54 13.27
N HIS A 51 34.51 44.45 14.60
CA HIS A 51 33.96 43.32 15.32
C HIS A 51 32.45 43.14 15.08
N THR A 52 31.68 44.23 15.14
CA THR A 52 30.23 44.19 14.86
C THR A 52 29.92 43.84 13.40
N ARG A 53 30.71 44.33 12.43
CA ARG A 53 30.60 43.88 11.02
C ARG A 53 30.87 42.39 10.86
N ASN A 54 31.92 41.86 11.51
CA ASN A 54 32.25 40.44 11.44
C ASN A 54 31.15 39.57 12.07
N LEU A 55 30.55 40.01 13.18
CA LEU A 55 29.42 39.32 13.80
C LEU A 55 28.21 39.24 12.85
N VAL A 56 27.87 40.38 12.24
CA VAL A 56 26.77 40.46 11.26
C VAL A 56 27.05 39.61 10.01
N GLN A 57 28.29 39.64 9.49
CA GLN A 57 28.70 38.83 8.35
C GLN A 57 28.66 37.32 8.66
N ASN A 58 29.07 36.93 9.87
CA ASN A 58 28.99 35.54 10.34
C ASN A 58 27.53 35.07 10.49
N GLU A 59 26.62 35.95 10.92
CA GLU A 59 25.18 35.65 11.00
C GLU A 59 24.58 35.40 9.60
N TYR A 60 24.90 36.24 8.62
CA TYR A 60 24.46 36.04 7.23
C TYR A 60 25.07 34.76 6.64
N LEU A 61 26.35 34.49 6.88
CA LEU A 61 27.01 33.27 6.43
C LEU A 61 26.31 32.03 7.02
N LEU A 62 26.04 32.01 8.33
CA LEU A 62 25.34 30.91 9.00
C LEU A 62 23.95 30.69 8.40
N ARG A 63 23.16 31.76 8.19
CA ARG A 63 21.83 31.67 7.56
C ARG A 63 21.89 31.09 6.16
N THR A 64 22.85 31.53 5.33
CA THR A 64 23.00 31.01 3.97
C THR A 64 23.40 29.53 3.98
N VAL A 65 24.32 29.11 4.86
CA VAL A 65 24.72 27.70 5.00
C VAL A 65 23.53 26.84 5.44
N LEU A 66 22.76 27.29 6.44
CA LEU A 66 21.56 26.57 6.88
C LEU A 66 20.52 26.46 5.77
N MET A 67 20.34 27.51 4.96
CA MET A 67 19.46 27.49 3.79
C MET A 67 19.93 26.45 2.76
N TYR A 68 21.23 26.39 2.45
CA TYR A 68 21.77 25.39 1.53
C TYR A 68 21.64 23.96 2.06
N ILE A 69 21.88 23.74 3.36
CA ILE A 69 21.68 22.43 3.99
C ILE A 69 20.21 22.04 3.91
N PHE A 70 19.29 22.95 4.21
CA PHE A 70 17.86 22.71 4.11
C PHE A 70 17.45 22.34 2.69
N VAL A 71 17.90 23.09 1.68
CA VAL A 71 17.63 22.80 0.27
C VAL A 71 18.21 21.44 -0.13
N TYR A 72 19.44 21.13 0.30
CA TYR A 72 20.09 19.86 0.01
C TYR A 72 19.30 18.67 0.60
N VAL A 73 18.92 18.75 1.89
CA VAL A 73 18.09 17.72 2.54
C VAL A 73 16.73 17.60 1.86
N PHE A 74 16.11 18.72 1.47
CA PHE A 74 14.84 18.73 0.75
C PHE A 74 14.95 18.04 -0.62
N LEU A 75 16.04 18.27 -1.36
CA LEU A 75 16.31 17.57 -2.62
C LEU A 75 16.52 16.07 -2.41
N LEU A 76 17.26 15.67 -1.37
CA LEU A 76 17.40 14.25 -1.01
C LEU A 76 16.05 13.62 -0.65
N PHE A 77 15.19 14.33 0.06
CA PHE A 77 13.84 13.89 0.37
C PHE A 77 13.01 13.69 -0.90
N ILE A 78 13.05 14.62 -1.85
CA ILE A 78 12.36 14.47 -3.14
C ILE A 78 12.89 13.25 -3.90
N LEU A 79 14.21 13.08 -4.00
CA LEU A 79 14.80 11.94 -4.71
C LEU A 79 14.43 10.61 -4.04
N HIS A 80 14.48 10.56 -2.72
CA HIS A 80 14.05 9.40 -1.95
C HIS A 80 12.56 9.10 -2.20
N TYR A 81 11.71 10.12 -2.19
CA TYR A 81 10.27 9.96 -2.41
C TYR A 81 9.96 9.48 -3.83
N ILE A 82 10.64 10.01 -4.86
CA ILE A 82 10.52 9.53 -6.24
C ILE A 82 10.95 8.07 -6.35
N PHE A 83 12.07 7.69 -5.72
CA PHE A 83 12.53 6.31 -5.70
C PHE A 83 11.51 5.37 -5.03
N VAL A 84 10.98 5.77 -3.86
CA VAL A 84 9.98 4.98 -3.13
C VAL A 84 8.72 4.82 -3.97
N ILE A 85 8.12 5.91 -4.48
CA ILE A 85 6.93 5.83 -5.34
C ILE A 85 7.17 4.90 -6.53
N SER A 86 8.30 5.08 -7.21
CA SER A 86 8.66 4.30 -8.40
C SER A 86 8.71 2.80 -8.10
N LYS A 87 9.16 2.40 -6.91
CA LYS A 87 9.29 0.99 -6.53
C LYS A 87 8.05 0.40 -5.84
N THR A 88 7.30 1.18 -5.07
CA THR A 88 6.20 0.65 -4.25
C THR A 88 4.81 0.92 -4.81
N HIS A 89 4.61 2.07 -5.45
CA HIS A 89 3.27 2.54 -5.87
C HIS A 89 3.01 2.42 -7.37
N SER A 90 4.05 2.26 -8.19
CA SER A 90 3.94 2.12 -9.65
C SER A 90 3.60 0.69 -10.11
N ASN A 91 3.08 -0.17 -9.24
CA ASN A 91 2.72 -1.56 -9.56
C ASN A 91 1.21 -1.68 -9.84
N SER A 92 0.86 -2.51 -10.82
CA SER A 92 -0.52 -2.85 -11.13
C SER A 92 -0.99 -4.00 -10.22
N TRP A 93 -2.27 -3.99 -9.84
CA TRP A 93 -2.89 -5.07 -9.07
C TRP A 93 -3.73 -6.03 -9.92
N ILE A 94 -3.90 -5.72 -11.21
CA ILE A 94 -4.67 -6.56 -12.16
C ILE A 94 -3.76 -7.37 -13.08
N ILE A 95 -2.58 -6.81 -13.40
CA ILE A 95 -1.51 -7.49 -14.11
C ILE A 95 -0.41 -7.69 -13.08
N LEU A 96 0.04 -8.93 -12.91
CA LEU A 96 1.07 -9.28 -11.95
C LEU A 96 2.39 -9.46 -12.68
N ASP A 97 3.47 -8.90 -12.15
CA ASP A 97 4.81 -9.16 -12.65
C ASP A 97 5.49 -10.17 -11.72
N ALA A 98 5.97 -11.27 -12.29
CA ALA A 98 6.80 -12.27 -11.65
C ALA A 98 8.22 -12.19 -12.20
N GLU A 99 9.22 -12.51 -11.39
CA GLU A 99 10.61 -12.58 -11.82
C GLU A 99 10.97 -14.05 -12.08
N ALA A 100 11.50 -14.34 -13.28
CA ALA A 100 12.01 -15.65 -13.63
C ALA A 100 13.41 -15.89 -13.03
N ASP A 101 13.83 -17.15 -12.97
CA ASP A 101 15.12 -17.54 -12.40
C ASP A 101 16.34 -16.91 -13.11
N ASP A 102 16.19 -16.50 -14.38
CA ASP A 102 17.20 -15.83 -15.20
C ASP A 102 17.10 -14.28 -15.15
N GLY A 103 16.21 -13.74 -14.31
CA GLY A 103 16.04 -12.31 -14.06
C GLY A 103 15.17 -11.55 -15.08
N HIS A 104 14.55 -12.23 -16.05
CA HIS A 104 13.53 -11.57 -16.88
C HIS A 104 12.20 -11.47 -16.12
N THR A 105 11.43 -10.42 -16.42
CA THR A 105 10.09 -10.25 -15.86
C THR A 105 9.07 -11.01 -16.72
N ILE A 106 8.31 -11.89 -16.10
CA ILE A 106 7.17 -12.58 -16.67
C ILE A 106 5.91 -11.86 -16.22
N THR A 107 5.15 -11.35 -17.18
CA THR A 107 3.87 -10.71 -16.91
C THR A 107 2.75 -11.75 -16.91
N VAL A 108 2.07 -11.90 -15.77
CA VAL A 108 0.93 -12.79 -15.52
C VAL A 108 -0.36 -11.99 -15.60
N ASP A 109 -1.22 -12.33 -16.56
CA ASP A 109 -2.45 -11.59 -16.88
C ASP A 109 -3.73 -12.43 -16.76
N ASP A 110 -3.71 -13.39 -15.84
CA ASP A 110 -4.80 -14.36 -15.64
C ASP A 110 -6.13 -13.70 -15.28
N PHE A 111 -6.12 -12.56 -14.56
CA PHE A 111 -7.35 -11.85 -14.19
C PHE A 111 -8.11 -11.33 -15.42
N ARG A 112 -7.43 -10.59 -16.31
CA ARG A 112 -8.08 -10.04 -17.51
C ARG A 112 -8.48 -11.16 -18.46
N GLU A 113 -7.63 -12.18 -18.62
CA GLU A 113 -7.92 -13.37 -19.43
C GLU A 113 -9.23 -14.02 -18.96
N THR A 114 -9.35 -14.30 -17.66
CA THR A 114 -10.52 -14.94 -17.07
C THR A 114 -11.77 -14.07 -17.18
N TYR A 115 -11.69 -12.78 -16.85
CA TYR A 115 -12.85 -11.89 -16.95
C TYR A 115 -13.32 -11.72 -18.40
N TYR A 116 -12.39 -11.69 -19.35
CA TYR A 116 -12.71 -11.67 -20.77
C TYR A 116 -13.37 -12.98 -21.21
N TRP A 117 -12.84 -14.13 -20.78
CA TRP A 117 -13.45 -15.43 -21.06
C TRP A 117 -14.88 -15.51 -20.54
N ILE A 118 -15.10 -15.10 -19.29
CA ILE A 118 -16.43 -15.03 -18.66
C ILE A 118 -17.37 -14.20 -19.52
N ARG A 119 -16.92 -13.02 -19.97
CA ARG A 119 -17.73 -12.10 -20.76
C ARG A 119 -18.17 -12.68 -22.10
N GLN A 120 -17.32 -13.47 -22.74
CA GLN A 120 -17.59 -14.01 -24.08
C GLN A 120 -18.31 -15.37 -24.05
N ASN A 121 -18.07 -16.19 -23.03
CA ASN A 121 -18.48 -17.61 -23.03
C ASN A 121 -19.62 -17.95 -22.07
N THR A 122 -20.02 -17.03 -21.20
CA THR A 122 -21.17 -17.24 -20.29
C THR A 122 -22.42 -16.47 -20.79
N PRO A 123 -23.65 -16.90 -20.46
CA PRO A 123 -24.86 -16.12 -20.72
C PRO A 123 -24.79 -14.71 -20.11
N GLU A 124 -25.38 -13.70 -20.74
CA GLU A 124 -25.37 -12.31 -20.24
C GLU A 124 -26.04 -12.15 -18.87
N ASP A 125 -27.03 -12.99 -18.59
CA ASP A 125 -27.77 -13.06 -17.32
C ASP A 125 -27.13 -14.01 -16.29
N ALA A 126 -25.97 -14.60 -16.60
CA ALA A 126 -25.28 -15.49 -15.68
C ALA A 126 -24.85 -14.76 -14.40
N ARG A 127 -25.10 -15.40 -13.27
CA ARG A 127 -24.72 -14.91 -11.94
C ARG A 127 -23.49 -15.62 -11.42
N ILE A 128 -22.47 -14.84 -11.13
CA ILE A 128 -21.16 -15.33 -10.68
C ILE A 128 -21.04 -15.13 -9.19
N PHE A 129 -20.88 -16.26 -8.49
CA PHE A 129 -20.59 -16.33 -7.08
C PHE A 129 -19.08 -16.22 -6.86
N ALA A 130 -18.66 -15.17 -6.16
CA ALA A 130 -17.26 -14.85 -5.91
C ALA A 130 -17.14 -14.09 -4.59
N TRP A 131 -15.94 -14.05 -4.02
CA TRP A 131 -15.67 -13.19 -2.87
C TRP A 131 -15.82 -11.71 -3.24
N TRP A 132 -16.22 -10.89 -2.26
CA TRP A 132 -16.62 -9.50 -2.51
C TRP A 132 -15.53 -8.67 -3.15
N HIS A 133 -14.25 -8.91 -2.82
CA HIS A 133 -13.05 -8.25 -3.39
C HIS A 133 -13.08 -8.13 -4.91
N TYR A 134 -13.62 -9.14 -5.60
CA TYR A 134 -13.62 -9.23 -7.06
C TYR A 134 -14.89 -8.67 -7.73
N GLY A 135 -15.88 -8.22 -6.94
CA GLY A 135 -17.21 -7.85 -7.43
C GLY A 135 -17.17 -6.73 -8.48
N TYR A 136 -16.41 -5.65 -8.24
CA TYR A 136 -16.26 -4.57 -9.22
C TYR A 136 -15.52 -5.01 -10.48
N HIS A 137 -14.52 -5.89 -10.37
CA HIS A 137 -13.80 -6.40 -11.55
C HIS A 137 -14.72 -7.25 -12.44
N LEU A 138 -15.50 -8.14 -11.82
CA LEU A 138 -16.48 -8.98 -12.53
C LEU A 138 -17.57 -8.14 -13.20
N ASN A 139 -18.06 -7.09 -12.55
CA ASN A 139 -19.05 -6.21 -13.15
C ASN A 139 -18.45 -5.38 -14.29
N ALA A 140 -17.31 -4.72 -14.07
CA ALA A 140 -16.70 -3.81 -15.05
C ALA A 140 -16.11 -4.53 -16.26
N MET A 141 -15.34 -5.60 -16.05
CA MET A 141 -14.61 -6.32 -17.09
C MET A 141 -15.41 -7.53 -17.60
N GLY A 142 -15.92 -8.34 -16.67
CA GLY A 142 -16.70 -9.54 -16.97
C GLY A 142 -18.12 -9.24 -17.47
N LYS A 143 -18.67 -8.06 -17.15
CA LYS A 143 -20.06 -7.68 -17.46
C LYS A 143 -21.08 -8.73 -17.03
N ARG A 144 -20.93 -9.24 -15.81
CA ARG A 144 -21.84 -10.23 -15.21
C ARG A 144 -22.33 -9.78 -13.84
N THR A 145 -23.47 -10.33 -13.46
CA THR A 145 -24.08 -10.06 -12.16
C THR A 145 -23.32 -10.80 -11.07
N THR A 146 -22.96 -10.10 -9.99
CA THR A 146 -22.34 -10.68 -8.79
C THR A 146 -23.27 -10.58 -7.60
N PHE A 147 -23.08 -11.45 -6.61
CA PHE A 147 -23.90 -11.47 -5.39
C PHE A 147 -23.47 -10.39 -4.40
N VAL A 148 -22.16 -10.21 -4.26
CA VAL A 148 -21.53 -9.26 -3.34
C VAL A 148 -20.52 -8.40 -4.09
N ASP A 149 -20.26 -7.22 -3.56
CA ASP A 149 -19.32 -6.24 -4.13
C ASP A 149 -18.53 -5.50 -3.03
N ASN A 150 -17.58 -4.67 -3.47
CA ASN A 150 -16.70 -3.89 -2.59
C ASN A 150 -17.41 -2.74 -1.86
N HIS A 151 -18.71 -2.52 -2.07
CA HIS A 151 -19.45 -1.51 -1.32
C HIS A 151 -19.86 -1.98 0.08
N THR A 152 -19.93 -3.30 0.29
CA THR A 152 -20.09 -3.98 1.59
C THR A 152 -21.26 -3.52 2.48
N TRP A 153 -22.29 -2.90 1.91
CA TRP A 153 -23.44 -2.36 2.65
C TRP A 153 -24.33 -3.41 3.33
N ASN A 154 -24.35 -4.66 2.85
CA ASN A 154 -25.15 -5.75 3.41
C ASN A 154 -24.26 -6.89 3.93
N SER A 155 -23.90 -6.79 5.22
CA SER A 155 -23.02 -7.75 5.88
C SER A 155 -23.60 -9.17 5.94
N ILE A 156 -24.92 -9.33 6.05
CA ILE A 156 -25.56 -10.66 6.09
C ILE A 156 -25.36 -11.37 4.75
N HIS A 157 -25.45 -10.66 3.63
CA HIS A 157 -25.23 -11.25 2.33
C HIS A 157 -23.76 -11.70 2.15
N ILE A 158 -22.81 -10.90 2.64
CA ILE A 158 -21.38 -11.28 2.65
C ILE A 158 -21.15 -12.50 3.54
N ALA A 159 -21.79 -12.55 4.71
CA ALA A 159 -21.70 -13.69 5.60
C ALA A 159 -22.29 -14.95 4.96
N LEU A 160 -23.36 -14.85 4.18
CA LEU A 160 -23.92 -15.99 3.43
C LEU A 160 -22.95 -16.51 2.37
N VAL A 161 -22.24 -15.61 1.68
CA VAL A 161 -21.18 -15.98 0.72
C VAL A 161 -20.05 -16.70 1.45
N ALA A 162 -19.55 -16.13 2.55
CA ALA A 162 -18.52 -16.75 3.38
C ALA A 162 -18.95 -18.13 3.89
N HIS A 163 -20.20 -18.24 4.36
CA HIS A 163 -20.77 -19.49 4.86
C HIS A 163 -20.81 -20.58 3.79
N ALA A 164 -21.22 -20.25 2.56
CA ALA A 164 -21.21 -21.21 1.45
C ALA A 164 -19.79 -21.65 1.06
N PHE A 165 -18.82 -20.73 1.04
CA PHE A 165 -17.42 -21.05 0.74
C PHE A 165 -16.74 -21.95 1.78
N LEU A 166 -17.10 -21.79 3.05
CA LEU A 166 -16.51 -22.54 4.16
C LEU A 166 -17.23 -23.86 4.45
N SER A 167 -18.43 -24.03 3.92
CA SER A 167 -19.23 -25.25 4.05
C SER A 167 -18.69 -26.38 3.17
N ASN A 168 -19.11 -27.62 3.45
CA ASN A 168 -18.87 -28.75 2.56
C ASN A 168 -19.66 -28.62 1.25
N GLU A 169 -19.28 -29.41 0.24
CA GLU A 169 -19.86 -29.32 -1.11
C GLU A 169 -21.40 -29.41 -1.11
N THR A 170 -21.98 -30.38 -0.40
CA THR A 170 -23.43 -30.58 -0.36
C THR A 170 -24.16 -29.38 0.25
N ARG A 171 -23.67 -28.84 1.37
CA ARG A 171 -24.27 -27.67 2.03
C ARG A 171 -24.06 -26.42 1.20
N ALA A 172 -22.87 -26.22 0.64
CA ALA A 172 -22.57 -25.10 -0.22
C ALA A 172 -23.46 -25.11 -1.47
N TYR A 173 -23.67 -26.28 -2.08
CA TYR A 173 -24.57 -26.47 -3.21
C TYR A 173 -26.02 -26.08 -2.88
N GLN A 174 -26.53 -26.44 -1.71
CA GLN A 174 -27.88 -26.03 -1.27
C GLN A 174 -28.00 -24.51 -1.16
N LEU A 175 -26.97 -23.84 -0.64
CA LEU A 175 -26.95 -22.38 -0.49
C LEU A 175 -26.85 -21.70 -1.86
N LEU A 176 -25.93 -22.16 -2.72
CA LEU A 176 -25.76 -21.67 -4.08
C LEU A 176 -27.01 -21.86 -4.93
N SER A 177 -27.70 -22.99 -4.77
CA SER A 177 -28.98 -23.25 -5.43
C SER A 177 -30.08 -22.29 -4.96
N LYS A 178 -30.13 -21.96 -3.67
CA LYS A 178 -31.07 -20.96 -3.12
C LYS A 178 -30.77 -19.54 -3.60
N MET A 179 -29.49 -19.21 -3.78
CA MET A 179 -29.04 -17.95 -4.38
C MET A 179 -29.16 -17.98 -5.92
N GLU A 180 -29.45 -19.16 -6.48
CA GLU A 180 -29.49 -19.43 -7.92
C GLU A 180 -28.19 -19.02 -8.66
N ALA A 181 -27.04 -19.29 -8.05
CA ALA A 181 -25.74 -19.07 -8.69
C ALA A 181 -25.51 -20.03 -9.86
N ASP A 182 -25.04 -19.51 -11.00
CA ASP A 182 -24.75 -20.31 -12.18
C ASP A 182 -23.27 -20.72 -12.23
N TYR A 183 -22.39 -19.84 -11.76
CA TYR A 183 -20.94 -20.08 -11.71
C TYR A 183 -20.35 -19.70 -10.36
N VAL A 184 -19.26 -20.36 -9.98
CA VAL A 184 -18.41 -20.03 -8.83
C VAL A 184 -17.02 -19.68 -9.34
N LEU A 185 -16.52 -18.50 -9.00
CA LEU A 185 -15.14 -18.08 -9.27
C LEU A 185 -14.32 -18.20 -7.99
N ILE A 186 -13.15 -18.83 -8.11
CA ILE A 186 -12.15 -18.96 -7.04
C ILE A 186 -10.82 -18.42 -7.56
N VAL A 187 -10.15 -17.63 -6.72
CA VAL A 187 -8.75 -17.25 -6.91
C VAL A 187 -7.87 -18.21 -6.11
N SER A 188 -6.99 -18.93 -6.79
CA SER A 188 -6.10 -19.96 -6.23
C SER A 188 -4.65 -19.63 -6.55
N GLY A 189 -3.88 -19.23 -5.53
CA GLY A 189 -2.49 -18.81 -5.71
C GLY A 189 -1.48 -19.95 -5.61
N CYS A 190 -1.93 -21.20 -5.53
CA CYS A 190 -1.07 -22.34 -5.19
C CYS A 190 0.10 -22.56 -6.16
N MET A 191 -0.13 -22.40 -7.47
CA MET A 191 0.88 -22.55 -8.51
C MET A 191 1.68 -21.27 -8.73
N ALA A 192 0.97 -20.15 -8.88
CA ALA A 192 1.52 -18.83 -9.20
C ALA A 192 2.18 -18.11 -8.01
N SER A 193 2.29 -18.75 -6.84
CA SER A 193 2.83 -18.16 -5.61
C SER A 193 2.14 -16.86 -5.19
N TYR A 194 0.82 -16.76 -5.43
CA TYR A 194 0.04 -15.55 -5.16
C TYR A 194 -0.56 -15.58 -3.73
N PRO A 195 -0.10 -14.73 -2.81
CA PRO A 195 -0.47 -14.82 -1.39
C PRO A 195 -1.89 -14.34 -1.08
N LEU A 196 -2.49 -13.52 -1.95
CA LEU A 196 -3.81 -12.93 -1.75
C LEU A 196 -4.95 -13.77 -2.35
N ASP A 197 -4.77 -15.10 -2.33
CA ASP A 197 -5.76 -16.05 -2.82
C ASP A 197 -6.92 -16.26 -1.83
N ASP A 198 -7.97 -16.96 -2.29
CA ASP A 198 -9.17 -17.16 -1.46
C ASP A 198 -8.93 -18.10 -0.28
N VAL A 199 -7.94 -18.99 -0.37
CA VAL A 199 -7.53 -19.87 0.73
C VAL A 199 -6.94 -19.05 1.88
N SER A 200 -6.13 -18.03 1.60
CA SER A 200 -5.60 -17.11 2.62
C SER A 200 -6.71 -16.28 3.26
N ASN A 201 -7.73 -15.94 2.48
CA ASN A 201 -8.89 -15.19 2.97
C ASN A 201 -9.86 -16.02 3.82
N MET A 202 -9.73 -17.35 3.87
CA MET A 202 -10.64 -18.22 4.63
C MET A 202 -10.78 -17.82 6.10
N GLN A 203 -9.71 -17.36 6.74
CA GLN A 203 -9.76 -16.89 8.13
C GLN A 203 -10.75 -15.72 8.30
N TRP A 204 -10.69 -14.74 7.39
CA TRP A 204 -11.61 -13.60 7.39
C TRP A 204 -13.04 -14.03 7.09
N MET A 205 -13.21 -14.92 6.10
CA MET A 205 -14.52 -15.48 5.80
C MET A 205 -15.11 -16.16 7.05
N ALA A 206 -14.29 -16.90 7.80
CA ALA A 206 -14.75 -17.66 8.95
C ALA A 206 -15.18 -16.75 10.11
N GLN A 207 -14.47 -15.64 10.34
CA GLN A 207 -14.86 -14.64 11.33
C GLN A 207 -16.19 -13.96 10.97
N ILE A 208 -16.35 -13.56 9.70
CA ILE A 208 -17.60 -12.92 9.23
C ILE A 208 -18.77 -13.90 9.32
N ALA A 209 -18.55 -15.16 8.93
CA ALA A 209 -19.60 -16.17 8.99
C ALA A 209 -19.95 -16.59 10.42
N GLU A 210 -18.99 -16.65 11.33
CA GLU A 210 -19.23 -16.92 12.75
C GLU A 210 -20.11 -15.84 13.39
N GLU A 211 -19.86 -14.57 13.09
CA GLU A 211 -20.66 -13.44 13.61
C GLU A 211 -22.15 -13.56 13.23
N ALA A 212 -22.46 -14.00 12.01
CA ALA A 212 -23.83 -14.15 11.53
C ALA A 212 -24.46 -15.53 11.83
N PHE A 213 -23.65 -16.60 11.85
CA PHE A 213 -24.09 -18.01 11.90
C PHE A 213 -23.38 -18.81 13.01
N LEU A 214 -23.38 -18.28 14.23
CA LEU A 214 -22.70 -18.81 15.43
C LEU A 214 -22.83 -20.32 15.71
N LYS A 215 -23.85 -21.01 15.15
CA LYS A 215 -24.09 -22.44 15.36
C LYS A 215 -23.52 -23.34 14.26
N GLU A 216 -23.32 -22.82 13.06
CA GLU A 216 -22.87 -23.61 11.90
C GLU A 216 -21.36 -23.49 11.67
N ILE A 217 -20.77 -22.31 11.94
CA ILE A 217 -19.35 -22.03 11.69
C ILE A 217 -18.69 -21.46 12.94
N THR A 218 -17.49 -21.96 13.23
CA THR A 218 -16.61 -21.45 14.30
C THR A 218 -15.24 -21.19 13.70
N ALA A 219 -14.73 -19.95 13.75
CA ALA A 219 -13.50 -19.59 13.04
C ALA A 219 -12.28 -20.39 13.52
N ARG A 220 -12.25 -20.75 14.81
CA ARG A 220 -11.17 -21.54 15.39
C ARG A 220 -11.01 -22.93 14.75
N ASN A 221 -12.08 -23.50 14.18
CA ASN A 221 -12.02 -24.82 13.56
C ASN A 221 -11.24 -24.84 12.24
N TYR A 222 -10.97 -23.68 11.65
CA TYR A 222 -10.19 -23.55 10.42
C TYR A 222 -8.69 -23.29 10.68
N LEU A 223 -8.32 -22.88 11.89
CA LEU A 223 -6.94 -22.50 12.23
C LEU A 223 -6.16 -23.66 12.86
N ASN A 224 -4.88 -23.78 12.52
CA ASN A 224 -3.96 -24.70 13.18
C ASN A 224 -3.50 -24.19 14.56
N GLY A 225 -2.58 -24.91 15.22
CA GLY A 225 -2.05 -24.52 16.53
C GLY A 225 -1.43 -23.12 16.55
N ASN A 226 -0.83 -22.72 15.43
CA ASN A 226 -0.15 -21.43 15.25
C ASN A 226 -1.10 -20.30 14.84
N GLY A 227 -2.40 -20.58 14.68
CA GLY A 227 -3.39 -19.57 14.27
C GLY A 227 -3.40 -19.26 12.78
N MET A 228 -2.82 -20.12 11.94
CA MET A 228 -2.79 -19.98 10.48
C MET A 228 -3.65 -21.05 9.80
N ILE A 229 -4.04 -20.80 8.55
CA ILE A 229 -4.65 -21.81 7.68
C ILE A 229 -3.54 -22.69 7.12
N SER A 230 -3.62 -24.00 7.38
CA SER A 230 -2.73 -25.02 6.80
C SER A 230 -3.52 -25.89 5.82
N VAL A 231 -2.85 -26.33 4.77
CA VAL A 231 -3.42 -27.12 3.66
C VAL A 231 -2.79 -28.51 3.55
N GLY A 232 -1.71 -28.74 4.28
CA GLY A 232 -0.99 -30.01 4.37
C GLY A 232 -1.32 -30.86 5.59
N HIS A 233 -0.30 -31.43 6.23
CA HIS A 233 -0.46 -32.41 7.31
C HIS A 233 -1.12 -31.82 8.57
N GLU A 234 -0.92 -30.54 8.85
CA GLU A 234 -1.54 -29.85 9.99
C GLU A 234 -2.92 -29.27 9.67
N ALA A 235 -3.42 -29.47 8.44
CA ALA A 235 -4.70 -28.95 8.01
C ALA A 235 -5.84 -29.51 8.85
N LYS A 236 -6.72 -28.61 9.32
CA LYS A 236 -7.95 -29.02 9.99
C LYS A 236 -8.92 -29.61 8.99
N ARG A 237 -9.71 -30.59 9.44
CA ARG A 237 -10.76 -31.21 8.61
C ARG A 237 -11.74 -30.19 8.02
N SER A 238 -12.08 -29.15 8.78
CA SER A 238 -12.94 -28.06 8.29
C SER A 238 -12.34 -27.30 7.09
N VAL A 239 -11.01 -27.19 6.98
CA VAL A 239 -10.34 -26.63 5.80
C VAL A 239 -10.44 -27.62 4.65
N LEU A 240 -10.03 -28.87 4.86
CA LEU A 240 -9.99 -29.90 3.81
C LEU A 240 -11.37 -30.22 3.22
N ASP A 241 -12.42 -30.18 4.03
CA ASP A 241 -13.81 -30.44 3.64
C ASP A 241 -14.51 -29.20 3.06
N SER A 242 -13.90 -28.01 3.13
CA SER A 242 -14.51 -26.76 2.65
C SER A 242 -14.61 -26.68 1.12
N LEU A 243 -15.62 -25.96 0.62
CA LEU A 243 -15.78 -25.71 -0.81
C LEU A 243 -14.56 -24.98 -1.39
N ILE A 244 -14.02 -23.97 -0.70
CA ILE A 244 -12.80 -23.27 -1.16
C ILE A 244 -11.67 -24.25 -1.40
N TYR A 245 -11.32 -25.07 -0.41
CA TYR A 245 -10.20 -26.01 -0.57
C TYR A 245 -10.48 -26.99 -1.72
N LYS A 246 -11.69 -27.54 -1.77
CA LYS A 246 -12.08 -28.51 -2.80
C LYS A 246 -11.97 -27.95 -4.22
N LEU A 247 -12.42 -26.71 -4.43
CA LEU A 247 -12.33 -26.04 -5.72
C LEU A 247 -10.89 -25.58 -6.03
N SER A 248 -10.21 -24.89 -5.10
CA SER A 248 -8.82 -24.42 -5.32
C SER A 248 -7.87 -25.56 -5.69
N TYR A 249 -7.94 -26.69 -4.99
CA TYR A 249 -7.02 -27.83 -5.19
C TYR A 249 -7.59 -28.96 -6.06
N PHE A 250 -8.70 -28.75 -6.76
CA PHE A 250 -9.25 -29.75 -7.69
C PHE A 250 -8.20 -30.14 -8.73
N ARG A 251 -7.83 -31.43 -8.79
CA ARG A 251 -6.78 -32.00 -9.66
C ARG A 251 -5.37 -31.43 -9.44
N TYR A 252 -5.13 -30.69 -8.37
CA TYR A 252 -3.82 -30.06 -8.11
C TYR A 252 -2.74 -31.08 -7.73
N HIS A 253 -3.12 -32.26 -7.24
CA HIS A 253 -2.20 -33.35 -6.94
C HIS A 253 -1.47 -33.92 -8.17
N GLU A 254 -1.96 -33.65 -9.37
CA GLU A 254 -1.34 -34.04 -10.65
C GLU A 254 -0.23 -33.06 -11.07
N VAL A 255 -0.22 -31.85 -10.49
CA VAL A 255 0.72 -30.79 -10.85
C VAL A 255 2.10 -31.09 -10.27
N ASN A 256 3.10 -31.06 -11.14
CA ASN A 256 4.51 -31.16 -10.79
C ASN A 256 5.21 -29.85 -11.13
N LEU A 257 5.72 -29.16 -10.12
CA LEU A 257 6.36 -27.85 -10.25
C LEU A 257 7.86 -27.96 -10.52
N GLY A 258 8.47 -29.13 -10.35
CA GLY A 258 9.90 -29.31 -10.60
C GLY A 258 10.46 -30.65 -10.12
N PRO A 259 11.68 -31.01 -10.55
CA PRO A 259 12.26 -32.34 -10.32
C PRO A 259 12.51 -32.69 -8.83
N HIS A 260 12.52 -31.71 -7.94
CA HIS A 260 12.74 -31.90 -6.49
C HIS A 260 11.57 -31.42 -5.62
N ILE A 261 10.45 -31.04 -6.24
CA ILE A 261 9.25 -30.58 -5.54
C ILE A 261 8.24 -31.74 -5.57
N PRO A 262 7.66 -32.14 -4.43
CA PRO A 262 6.66 -33.20 -4.43
C PRO A 262 5.43 -32.77 -5.26
N THR A 263 4.71 -33.73 -5.83
CA THR A 263 3.48 -33.42 -6.58
C THR A 263 2.41 -32.83 -5.65
N GLY A 264 1.64 -31.87 -6.17
CA GLY A 264 0.64 -31.15 -5.39
C GLY A 264 1.23 -30.28 -4.28
N PHE A 265 2.40 -29.66 -4.52
CA PHE A 265 2.98 -28.70 -3.59
C PHE A 265 2.39 -27.31 -3.81
N ASP A 266 1.94 -26.67 -2.73
CA ASP A 266 1.47 -25.28 -2.74
C ASP A 266 2.67 -24.34 -2.50
N ASN A 267 3.05 -23.56 -3.51
CA ASN A 267 4.16 -22.61 -3.41
C ASN A 267 3.88 -21.46 -2.44
N THR A 268 2.62 -21.02 -2.35
CA THR A 268 2.23 -19.89 -1.50
C THR A 268 2.37 -20.25 -0.02
N ARG A 269 2.03 -21.47 0.35
CA ARG A 269 2.07 -21.95 1.75
C ARG A 269 3.29 -22.80 2.07
N SER A 270 4.06 -23.18 1.06
CA SER A 270 5.21 -24.09 1.18
C SER A 270 4.84 -25.43 1.83
N GLU A 271 3.66 -25.96 1.48
CA GLU A 271 3.13 -27.22 2.03
C GLU A 271 2.69 -28.17 0.91
N GLN A 272 2.86 -29.48 1.11
CA GLN A 272 2.21 -30.47 0.26
C GLN A 272 0.75 -30.63 0.68
N ILE A 273 -0.18 -30.65 -0.28
CA ILE A 273 -1.61 -30.78 0.00
C ILE A 273 -1.95 -32.06 0.78
N GLY A 274 -2.81 -31.93 1.80
CA GLY A 274 -3.24 -33.02 2.67
C GLY A 274 -4.32 -33.91 2.04
N HIS A 275 -5.29 -33.33 1.32
CA HIS A 275 -6.37 -34.09 0.68
C HIS A 275 -6.34 -33.92 -0.84
N LYS A 276 -6.40 -35.04 -1.57
CA LYS A 276 -6.29 -35.07 -3.03
C LYS A 276 -7.68 -35.23 -3.65
N TYR A 277 -8.19 -34.16 -4.25
CA TYR A 277 -9.43 -34.19 -5.01
C TYR A 277 -9.17 -34.54 -6.48
N THR A 278 -9.79 -35.62 -6.94
CA THR A 278 -9.71 -36.14 -8.31
C THR A 278 -10.93 -35.71 -9.12
N LYS A 279 -10.98 -36.05 -10.42
CA LYS A 279 -12.09 -35.70 -11.31
C LYS A 279 -13.46 -36.16 -10.78
N ASP A 280 -13.53 -37.35 -10.21
CA ASP A 280 -14.79 -37.94 -9.69
C ASP A 280 -15.19 -37.36 -8.32
N SER A 281 -14.39 -36.43 -7.78
CA SER A 281 -14.67 -35.85 -6.47
C SER A 281 -15.70 -34.72 -6.50
N LEU A 282 -15.95 -34.07 -7.65
CA LEU A 282 -16.94 -33.01 -7.76
C LEU A 282 -18.29 -33.61 -8.17
N GLU A 283 -19.30 -33.47 -7.29
CA GLU A 283 -20.64 -34.00 -7.51
C GLU A 283 -21.60 -32.94 -8.07
N HIS A 284 -21.43 -31.69 -7.64
CA HIS A 284 -22.36 -30.60 -7.90
C HIS A 284 -21.75 -29.46 -8.74
N PHE A 285 -20.47 -29.59 -9.08
CA PHE A 285 -19.72 -28.60 -9.82
C PHE A 285 -18.97 -29.24 -10.98
N GLU A 286 -18.79 -28.49 -12.05
CA GLU A 286 -17.88 -28.85 -13.13
C GLU A 286 -16.91 -27.70 -13.38
N GLU A 287 -15.66 -28.03 -13.71
CA GLU A 287 -14.67 -27.04 -14.12
C GLU A 287 -15.01 -26.51 -15.51
N ALA A 288 -15.34 -25.21 -15.60
CA ALA A 288 -15.69 -24.55 -16.85
C ALA A 288 -14.47 -23.90 -17.52
N TYR A 289 -13.58 -23.33 -16.70
CA TYR A 289 -12.37 -22.65 -17.17
C TYR A 289 -11.35 -22.55 -16.04
N THR A 290 -10.06 -22.69 -16.39
CA THR A 290 -8.92 -22.45 -15.50
C THR A 290 -7.89 -21.64 -16.29
N SER A 291 -7.37 -20.57 -15.69
CA SER A 291 -6.41 -19.68 -16.33
C SER A 291 -5.04 -20.33 -16.55
N GLN A 292 -4.17 -19.71 -17.34
CA GLN A 292 -2.88 -20.28 -17.73
C GLN A 292 -2.01 -20.67 -16.54
N ASN A 293 -1.92 -19.81 -15.52
CA ASN A 293 -1.11 -20.02 -14.33
C ASN A 293 -1.94 -20.56 -13.15
N TRP A 294 -3.16 -21.05 -13.44
CA TRP A 294 -4.12 -21.58 -12.46
C TRP A 294 -4.51 -20.58 -11.36
N LEU A 295 -4.29 -19.29 -11.59
CA LEU A 295 -4.59 -18.24 -10.63
C LEU A 295 -6.10 -18.04 -10.44
N LEU A 296 -6.90 -18.19 -11.49
CA LEU A 296 -8.35 -18.09 -11.44
C LEU A 296 -8.99 -19.36 -12.00
N ARG A 297 -9.98 -19.86 -11.27
CA ARG A 297 -10.72 -21.08 -11.62
C ARG A 297 -12.20 -20.81 -11.56
N LEU A 298 -12.90 -21.15 -12.63
CA LEU A 298 -14.33 -20.95 -12.79
C LEU A 298 -15.03 -22.31 -12.88
N TYR A 299 -16.01 -22.50 -12.01
CA TYR A 299 -16.81 -23.71 -11.93
C TYR A 299 -18.26 -23.41 -12.29
N ARG A 300 -18.90 -24.26 -13.09
CA ARG A 300 -20.35 -24.21 -13.32
C ARG A 300 -21.07 -25.00 -12.23
N VAL A 301 -22.13 -24.43 -11.68
CA VAL A 301 -23.00 -25.09 -10.71
C VAL A 301 -23.98 -25.98 -11.47
N LEU A 302 -23.99 -27.28 -11.18
CA LEU A 302 -24.87 -28.23 -11.86
C LEU A 302 -26.28 -28.13 -11.30
N THR A 303 -27.28 -27.77 -12.11
CA THR A 303 -28.68 -27.87 -11.68
C THR A 303 -29.13 -29.33 -11.52
N PRO A 304 -30.08 -29.63 -10.61
CA PRO A 304 -30.57 -31.00 -10.37
C PRO A 304 -31.11 -31.70 -11.64
N ASN A 305 -31.62 -30.91 -12.61
CA ASN A 305 -32.12 -31.42 -13.88
C ASN A 305 -31.04 -31.64 -14.95
N ASN A 306 -29.78 -31.29 -14.71
CA ASN A 306 -28.72 -31.40 -15.72
C ASN A 306 -28.12 -32.81 -15.84
N GLN A 307 -28.56 -33.75 -15.00
CA GLN A 307 -28.34 -35.18 -15.26
C GLN A 307 -29.23 -35.69 -16.41
N ILE A 308 -30.32 -34.99 -16.77
CA ILE A 308 -31.18 -35.26 -17.94
C ILE A 308 -31.87 -33.96 -18.40
N SER A 309 -31.30 -33.16 -19.31
CA SER A 309 -32.07 -32.06 -19.94
C SER A 309 -31.49 -31.51 -21.24
N VAL A 310 -32.12 -31.89 -22.35
CA VAL A 310 -31.90 -31.45 -23.75
C VAL A 310 -32.72 -30.19 -24.10
N TYR A 311 -33.19 -29.39 -23.13
CA TYR A 311 -34.04 -28.23 -23.44
C TYR A 311 -33.53 -26.89 -22.87
N PRO A 312 -33.45 -25.82 -23.70
CA PRO A 312 -33.07 -24.50 -23.22
C PRO A 312 -34.17 -23.88 -22.36
N ARG A 313 -33.76 -23.28 -21.24
CA ARG A 313 -34.59 -22.56 -20.27
C ARG A 313 -35.31 -21.39 -20.96
N ARG A 314 -36.64 -21.31 -20.78
CA ARG A 314 -37.54 -20.35 -21.44
C ARG A 314 -37.18 -18.90 -21.04
N ARG A 315 -36.72 -18.08 -22.00
CA ARG A 315 -36.59 -16.62 -21.84
C ARG A 315 -37.96 -16.03 -21.51
N SER A 316 -38.07 -15.27 -20.43
CA SER A 316 -39.27 -14.46 -20.19
C SER A 316 -39.35 -13.39 -21.27
N LEU A 317 -40.41 -13.44 -22.08
CA LEU A 317 -40.70 -12.42 -23.09
C LEU A 317 -41.10 -11.13 -22.36
N ARG A 318 -40.31 -10.07 -22.56
CA ARG A 318 -40.71 -8.71 -22.16
C ARG A 318 -42.03 -8.36 -22.85
N LYS A 319 -43.02 -7.93 -22.06
CA LYS A 319 -44.31 -7.44 -22.53
C LYS A 319 -44.10 -6.30 -23.53
N PHE A 320 -44.71 -6.46 -24.70
CA PHE A 320 -44.81 -5.44 -25.74
C PHE A 320 -45.64 -4.26 -25.21
N ASP A 321 -45.04 -3.07 -25.16
CA ASP A 321 -45.72 -1.83 -24.76
C ASP A 321 -46.56 -1.32 -25.95
N ARG A 322 -47.90 -1.37 -25.80
CA ARG A 322 -48.84 -0.86 -26.81
C ARG A 322 -48.95 0.65 -26.65
N ARG A 323 -48.18 1.41 -27.44
CA ARG A 323 -48.48 2.83 -27.67
C ARG A 323 -49.66 2.94 -28.62
N THR A 324 -50.77 3.46 -28.13
CA THR A 324 -51.90 3.96 -28.95
C THR A 324 -51.46 5.21 -29.71
N PRO A 325 -51.81 5.36 -31.00
CA PRO A 325 -51.58 6.62 -31.70
C PRO A 325 -52.72 7.59 -31.41
N THR A 326 -52.40 8.72 -30.78
CA THR A 326 -53.32 9.87 -30.69
C THR A 326 -53.40 10.53 -32.05
N VAL A 327 -54.57 10.46 -32.68
CA VAL A 327 -54.97 11.28 -33.83
C VAL A 327 -55.10 12.73 -33.37
N LYS A 328 -54.39 13.65 -34.04
CA LYS A 328 -54.67 15.08 -33.98
C LYS A 328 -55.39 15.49 -35.27
N LEU A 329 -56.42 16.33 -35.10
CA LEU A 329 -57.10 17.08 -36.17
C LEU A 329 -56.12 17.90 -37.00
#